data_AF-A0A934QJ21-F1
#
_entry.id   AF-A0A934QJ21-F1
#
_cell.length_a   1.000
_cell.length_b   1.000
_cell.length_c   1.000
_cell.angle_alpha   90.00
_cell.angle_beta   90.00
_cell.angle_gamma   90.00
#
_symmetry.space_group_name_H-M   'P 1'
#
loop_
_entity.id
_entity.type
_entity.pdbx_description
1 polymer ?
#
loop_
_entity_poly.entity_id
_entity_poly.type
_entity_poly.pdbx_seq_one_letter_code
_entity_poly.pdbx_strand_id
1 'polypeptide(L)'
;MTAQKGRKTGRGQDDDAARVQLETQLAALAALGPRAEPEEITDAVESVMATVEGDLSAVNLKLYAEIEALSRFIASAKAEIASVRPDEINTEHLPTATDELEAIVGATESATNTILEAMETIEGIGDELGGETGQKLSDSVTKVYEACNFQDITGQRITKVVTALKQVEEKVDTLLAAFGEDAAEARSERSAASEKKKVSADDEASLMNGPTSPGEASVSQDDIDALLASFD
;
A
#
# COMPACT_ATOMS: atom_id res chain seq x y z
N MET A 1 -5.49 -43.39 4.83
CA MET A 1 -6.05 -42.21 5.52
C MET A 1 -7.19 -41.68 4.68
N THR A 2 -8.35 -41.59 5.31
CA THR A 2 -9.67 -41.58 4.70
C THR A 2 -10.31 -40.20 4.87
N ALA A 3 -11.19 -39.86 3.93
CA ALA A 3 -12.32 -38.93 4.06
C ALA A 3 -12.04 -37.41 4.09
N GLN A 4 -12.42 -36.73 3.01
CA GLN A 4 -13.36 -35.59 3.09
C GLN A 4 -14.05 -35.36 1.74
N LYS A 5 -15.15 -36.08 1.51
CA LYS A 5 -16.11 -35.80 0.43
C LYS A 5 -17.47 -35.71 1.09
N GLY A 6 -17.93 -34.50 1.38
CA GLY A 6 -19.20 -34.28 2.05
C GLY A 6 -19.58 -32.79 2.05
N ARG A 7 -20.85 -32.51 1.76
CA ARG A 7 -21.53 -31.21 1.70
C ARG A 7 -21.41 -30.38 0.41
N LYS A 8 -21.90 -30.93 -0.71
CA LYS A 8 -22.51 -30.12 -1.79
C LYS A 8 -23.85 -30.68 -2.31
N THR A 9 -24.35 -31.79 -1.78
CA THR A 9 -25.46 -32.56 -2.37
C THR A 9 -26.87 -32.27 -1.82
N GLY A 10 -27.03 -31.59 -0.67
CA GLY A 10 -28.37 -31.36 -0.10
C GLY A 10 -29.18 -30.23 -0.74
N ARG A 11 -28.52 -29.12 -1.10
CA ARG A 11 -29.21 -27.87 -1.47
C ARG A 11 -29.89 -27.90 -2.84
N GLY A 12 -29.31 -28.59 -3.81
CA GLY A 12 -29.95 -28.78 -5.12
C GLY A 12 -31.11 -29.77 -5.08
N GLN A 13 -31.15 -30.66 -4.10
CA GLN A 13 -32.24 -31.63 -3.93
C GLN A 13 -33.46 -30.99 -3.27
N ASP A 14 -33.25 -30.05 -2.34
CA ASP A 14 -34.34 -29.33 -1.66
C ASP A 14 -35.02 -28.32 -2.61
N ASP A 15 -34.24 -27.58 -3.42
CA ASP A 15 -34.77 -26.64 -4.42
C ASP A 15 -35.52 -27.38 -5.55
N ASP A 16 -35.02 -28.55 -5.99
CA ASP A 16 -35.71 -29.41 -6.96
C ASP A 16 -36.99 -30.03 -6.35
N ALA A 17 -36.98 -30.42 -5.08
CA ALA A 17 -38.16 -30.97 -4.41
C ALA A 17 -39.28 -29.93 -4.25
N ALA A 18 -38.94 -28.69 -3.86
CA ALA A 18 -39.88 -27.58 -3.75
C ALA A 18 -40.47 -27.18 -5.11
N ARG A 19 -39.64 -27.16 -6.17
CA ARG A 19 -40.09 -26.94 -7.55
C ARG A 19 -41.02 -28.03 -8.04
N VAL A 20 -40.69 -29.30 -7.81
CA VAL A 20 -41.56 -30.43 -8.16
C VAL A 20 -42.87 -30.37 -7.37
N GLN A 21 -42.85 -29.94 -6.10
CA GLN A 21 -44.06 -29.72 -5.31
C GLN A 21 -44.93 -28.59 -5.88
N LEU A 22 -44.32 -27.46 -6.25
CA LEU A 22 -45.02 -26.32 -6.83
C LEU A 22 -45.61 -26.66 -8.20
N GLU A 23 -44.87 -27.37 -9.05
CA GLU A 23 -45.35 -27.87 -10.34
C GLU A 23 -46.52 -28.85 -10.17
N THR A 24 -46.45 -29.72 -9.17
CA THR A 24 -47.54 -30.64 -8.83
C THR A 24 -48.78 -29.90 -8.33
N GLN A 25 -48.61 -28.87 -7.50
CA GLN A 25 -49.71 -28.03 -6.99
C GLN A 25 -50.33 -27.16 -8.10
N LEU A 26 -49.52 -26.59 -8.99
CA LEU A 26 -49.99 -25.82 -10.15
C LEU A 26 -50.70 -26.71 -11.17
N ALA A 27 -50.23 -27.94 -11.36
CA ALA A 27 -50.92 -28.93 -12.20
C ALA A 27 -52.26 -29.37 -11.58
N ALA A 28 -52.34 -29.50 -10.25
CA ALA A 28 -53.58 -29.78 -9.53
C ALA A 28 -54.57 -28.60 -9.65
N LEU A 29 -54.10 -27.36 -9.52
CA LEU A 29 -54.87 -26.13 -9.79
C LEU A 29 -55.38 -26.06 -11.23
N ALA A 30 -54.55 -26.41 -12.21
CA ALA A 30 -54.94 -26.40 -13.63
C ALA A 30 -55.92 -27.53 -13.98
N ALA A 31 -55.96 -28.61 -13.19
CA ALA A 31 -56.89 -29.72 -13.35
C ALA A 31 -58.27 -29.47 -12.71
N LEU A 32 -58.40 -28.44 -11.84
CA LEU A 32 -59.68 -27.95 -11.36
C LEU A 32 -60.47 -27.36 -12.54
N GLY A 33 -61.48 -28.10 -13.00
CA GLY A 33 -62.34 -27.70 -14.11
C GLY A 33 -63.29 -26.54 -13.73
N PRO A 34 -64.08 -26.03 -14.70
CA PRO A 34 -64.98 -24.87 -14.51
C PRO A 34 -66.18 -25.10 -13.55
N ARG A 35 -66.19 -26.22 -12.81
CA ARG A 35 -67.19 -26.58 -11.78
C ARG A 35 -66.54 -26.84 -10.41
N ALA A 36 -65.30 -26.41 -10.21
CA ALA A 36 -64.64 -26.51 -8.92
C ALA A 36 -65.41 -25.73 -7.84
N GLU A 37 -65.53 -26.32 -6.66
CA GLU A 37 -66.17 -25.66 -5.53
C GLU A 37 -65.25 -24.54 -5.00
N PRO A 38 -65.79 -23.39 -4.56
CA PRO A 38 -64.97 -22.25 -4.12
C PRO A 38 -63.98 -22.56 -2.99
N GLU A 39 -64.29 -23.52 -2.13
CA GLU A 39 -63.40 -23.97 -1.05
C GLU A 39 -62.16 -24.68 -1.61
N GLU A 40 -62.30 -25.55 -2.62
CA GLU A 40 -61.18 -26.28 -3.22
C GLU A 40 -60.20 -25.36 -3.96
N ILE A 41 -60.71 -24.28 -4.56
CA ILE A 41 -59.88 -23.24 -5.19
C ILE A 41 -59.12 -22.46 -4.12
N THR A 42 -59.76 -22.15 -2.99
CA THR A 42 -59.15 -21.39 -1.89
C THR A 42 -58.02 -22.17 -1.23
N ASP A 43 -58.25 -23.45 -0.93
CA ASP A 43 -57.25 -24.35 -0.35
C ASP A 43 -56.03 -24.51 -1.26
N ALA A 44 -56.26 -24.64 -2.57
CA ALA A 44 -55.21 -24.81 -3.54
C ALA A 44 -54.38 -23.52 -3.74
N VAL A 45 -55.01 -22.34 -3.71
CA VAL A 45 -54.31 -21.05 -3.73
C VAL A 45 -53.52 -20.83 -2.44
N GLU A 46 -54.10 -21.13 -1.27
CA GLU A 46 -53.43 -21.01 0.03
C GLU A 46 -52.18 -21.90 0.10
N SER A 47 -52.26 -23.13 -0.40
CA SER A 47 -51.12 -24.06 -0.47
C SER A 47 -50.00 -23.55 -1.39
N VAL A 48 -50.34 -22.96 -2.54
CA VAL A 48 -49.32 -22.38 -3.45
C VAL A 48 -48.72 -21.12 -2.85
N MET A 49 -49.52 -20.26 -2.22
CA MET A 49 -49.02 -19.06 -1.56
C MET A 49 -48.08 -19.41 -0.40
N ALA A 50 -48.41 -20.40 0.43
CA ALA A 50 -47.54 -20.87 1.52
C ALA A 50 -46.19 -21.40 1.01
N THR A 51 -46.19 -22.10 -0.13
CA THR A 51 -44.96 -22.63 -0.75
C THR A 51 -44.09 -21.50 -1.31
N VAL A 52 -44.68 -20.53 -1.99
CA VAL A 52 -43.99 -19.36 -2.56
C VAL A 52 -43.46 -18.42 -1.45
N GLU A 53 -44.25 -18.17 -0.40
CA GLU A 53 -43.82 -17.38 0.75
C GLU A 53 -42.64 -18.02 1.49
N GLY A 54 -42.64 -19.35 1.63
CA GLY A 54 -41.53 -20.11 2.20
C GLY A 54 -40.22 -19.98 1.40
N ASP A 55 -40.29 -20.11 0.07
CA ASP A 55 -39.14 -19.99 -0.83
C ASP A 55 -38.58 -18.55 -0.85
N LEU A 56 -39.45 -17.54 -0.95
CA LEU A 56 -39.06 -16.13 -0.86
C LEU A 56 -38.40 -15.80 0.48
N SER A 57 -38.90 -16.38 1.58
CA SER A 57 -38.31 -16.23 2.91
C SER A 57 -36.90 -16.85 2.99
N ALA A 58 -36.72 -18.05 2.45
CA ALA A 58 -35.42 -18.75 2.42
C ALA A 58 -34.39 -18.02 1.52
N VAL A 59 -34.81 -17.52 0.35
CA VAL A 59 -33.98 -16.71 -0.55
C VAL A 59 -33.57 -15.41 0.11
N ASN A 60 -34.51 -14.73 0.79
CA ASN A 60 -34.20 -13.49 1.52
C ASN A 60 -33.22 -13.75 2.67
N LEU A 61 -33.42 -14.80 3.48
CA LEU A 61 -32.49 -15.17 4.56
C LEU A 61 -31.08 -15.46 4.04
N LYS A 62 -30.97 -16.15 2.89
CA LYS A 62 -29.69 -16.39 2.23
C LYS A 62 -29.04 -15.09 1.78
N LEU A 63 -29.80 -14.19 1.15
CA LEU A 63 -29.29 -12.90 0.69
C LEU A 63 -28.82 -12.04 1.88
N TYR A 64 -29.57 -12.02 2.99
CA TYR A 64 -29.14 -11.35 4.22
C TYR A 64 -27.85 -11.94 4.78
N ALA A 65 -27.71 -13.27 4.80
CA ALA A 65 -26.48 -13.92 5.25
C ALA A 65 -25.28 -13.64 4.33
N GLU A 66 -25.49 -13.56 3.02
CA GLU A 66 -24.44 -13.20 2.04
C GLU A 66 -24.04 -11.72 2.17
N ILE A 67 -24.99 -10.81 2.37
CA ILE A 67 -24.73 -9.39 2.65
C ILE A 67 -24.00 -9.22 3.98
N GLU A 68 -24.38 -9.97 5.01
CA GLU A 68 -23.69 -9.95 6.31
C GLU A 68 -22.26 -10.48 6.17
N ALA A 69 -22.04 -11.57 5.42
CA ALA A 69 -20.72 -12.09 5.14
C ALA A 69 -19.85 -11.08 4.37
N LEU A 70 -20.42 -10.39 3.39
CA LEU A 70 -19.74 -9.33 2.64
C LEU A 70 -19.42 -8.13 3.55
N SER A 71 -20.36 -7.73 4.41
CA SER A 71 -20.16 -6.65 5.39
C SER A 71 -19.01 -6.97 6.35
N ARG A 72 -18.98 -8.19 6.90
CA ARG A 72 -17.87 -8.66 7.76
C ARG A 72 -16.55 -8.71 7.00
N PHE A 73 -16.55 -9.15 5.75
CA PHE A 73 -15.36 -9.16 4.91
C PHE A 73 -14.82 -7.75 4.67
N ILE A 74 -15.69 -6.79 4.34
CA ILE A 74 -15.32 -5.38 4.17
C ILE A 74 -14.78 -4.81 5.50
N ALA A 75 -15.41 -5.11 6.63
CA ALA A 75 -14.94 -4.65 7.95
C ALA A 75 -13.54 -5.21 8.30
N SER A 76 -13.29 -6.50 8.01
CA SER A 76 -11.96 -7.11 8.20
C SER A 76 -10.91 -6.48 7.29
N ALA A 77 -11.23 -6.31 6.00
CA ALA A 77 -10.33 -5.67 5.04
C ALA A 77 -10.02 -4.22 5.44
N LYS A 78 -11.03 -3.47 5.92
CA LYS A 78 -10.83 -2.12 6.48
C LYS A 78 -9.89 -2.12 7.67
N ALA A 79 -10.06 -3.07 8.61
CA ALA A 79 -9.21 -3.16 9.79
C ALA A 79 -7.76 -3.56 9.45
N GLU A 80 -7.57 -4.42 8.46
CA GLU A 80 -6.26 -4.81 7.92
C GLU A 80 -5.58 -3.63 7.22
N ILE A 81 -6.30 -2.89 6.37
CA ILE A 81 -5.77 -1.68 5.71
C ILE A 81 -5.40 -0.60 6.72
N ALA A 82 -6.24 -0.36 7.73
CA ALA A 82 -5.93 0.56 8.83
C ALA A 82 -4.69 0.13 9.63
N SER A 83 -4.40 -1.18 9.70
CA SER A 83 -3.20 -1.71 10.37
C SER A 83 -1.90 -1.42 9.64
N VAL A 84 -1.96 -1.16 8.33
CA VAL A 84 -0.80 -0.72 7.52
C VAL A 84 -0.36 0.71 7.89
N ARG A 85 -1.16 1.41 8.72
CA ARG A 85 -0.95 2.81 9.14
C ARG A 85 -0.60 3.69 7.94
N PRO A 86 -1.51 3.79 6.96
CA PRO A 86 -1.21 4.50 5.71
C PRO A 86 -0.88 5.99 5.95
N ASP A 87 -1.40 6.57 7.04
CA ASP A 87 -1.02 7.91 7.51
C ASP A 87 0.49 8.06 7.73
N GLU A 88 1.16 7.14 8.45
CA GLU A 88 2.61 7.26 8.71
C GLU A 88 3.44 7.06 7.45
N ILE A 89 3.00 6.16 6.58
CA ILE A 89 3.67 5.92 5.30
C ILE A 89 3.65 7.21 4.48
N ASN A 90 2.53 7.93 4.47
CA ASN A 90 2.38 9.18 3.75
C ASN A 90 3.08 10.35 4.47
N THR A 91 3.00 10.47 5.80
CA THR A 91 3.49 11.66 6.51
C THR A 91 4.96 11.59 6.92
N GLU A 92 5.52 10.39 7.10
CA GLU A 92 6.89 10.23 7.61
C GLU A 92 7.78 9.47 6.63
N HIS A 93 7.36 8.31 6.12
CA HIS A 93 8.30 7.43 5.40
C HIS A 93 8.51 7.80 3.92
N LEU A 94 7.46 8.09 3.15
CA LEU A 94 7.58 8.40 1.72
C LEU A 94 8.21 9.77 1.44
N PRO A 95 7.85 10.86 2.17
CA PRO A 95 8.48 12.16 1.98
C PRO A 95 9.96 12.11 2.33
N THR A 96 10.32 11.59 3.51
CA THR A 96 11.73 11.48 3.93
C THR A 96 12.55 10.62 2.96
N ALA A 97 12.02 9.48 2.50
CA ALA A 97 12.74 8.66 1.52
C ALA A 97 12.93 9.39 0.17
N THR A 98 11.96 10.21 -0.24
CA THR A 98 12.05 11.02 -1.45
C THR A 98 13.10 12.12 -1.30
N ASP A 99 13.07 12.86 -0.19
CA ASP A 99 14.00 13.94 0.10
C ASP A 99 15.45 13.44 0.21
N GLU A 100 15.67 12.31 0.89
CA GLU A 100 16.97 11.65 0.98
C GLU A 100 17.49 11.22 -0.40
N LEU A 101 16.61 10.68 -1.26
CA LEU A 101 16.99 10.30 -2.64
C LEU A 101 17.33 11.52 -3.50
N GLU A 102 16.61 12.64 -3.35
CA GLU A 102 16.92 13.90 -4.03
C GLU A 102 18.25 14.50 -3.52
N ALA A 103 18.50 14.45 -2.21
CA ALA A 103 19.76 14.87 -1.59
C ALA A 103 20.96 14.04 -2.10
N ILE A 104 20.80 12.71 -2.23
CA ILE A 104 21.83 11.84 -2.82
C ILE A 104 22.14 12.25 -4.25
N VAL A 105 21.12 12.53 -5.08
CA VAL A 105 21.34 12.99 -6.45
C VAL A 105 22.16 14.28 -6.45
N GLY A 106 21.74 15.29 -5.68
CA GLY A 106 22.46 16.56 -5.60
C GLY A 106 23.90 16.41 -5.11
N ALA A 107 24.14 15.61 -4.08
CA ALA A 107 25.48 15.35 -3.56
C ALA A 107 26.37 14.65 -4.60
N THR A 108 25.82 13.69 -5.35
CA THR A 108 26.57 12.99 -6.41
C THR A 108 26.86 13.88 -7.62
N GLU A 109 25.96 14.78 -7.99
CA GLU A 109 26.20 15.79 -9.03
C GLU A 109 27.31 16.74 -8.61
N SER A 110 27.24 17.27 -7.38
CA SER A 110 28.26 18.17 -6.85
C SER A 110 29.63 17.50 -6.81
N ALA A 111 29.71 16.26 -6.30
CA ALA A 111 30.97 15.52 -6.25
C ALA A 111 31.52 15.25 -7.66
N THR A 112 30.65 14.96 -8.62
CA THR A 112 31.05 14.75 -10.03
C THR A 112 31.63 16.03 -10.62
N ASN A 113 30.98 17.18 -10.42
CA ASN A 113 31.51 18.47 -10.88
C ASN A 113 32.90 18.76 -10.30
N THR A 114 33.10 18.53 -9.00
CA THR A 114 34.42 18.68 -8.37
C THR A 114 35.47 17.74 -8.97
N ILE A 115 35.10 16.49 -9.28
CA ILE A 115 36.01 15.55 -9.97
C ILE A 115 36.37 16.08 -11.36
N LEU A 116 35.41 16.57 -12.13
CA LEU A 116 35.63 17.10 -13.48
C LEU A 116 36.56 18.33 -13.45
N GLU A 117 36.32 19.29 -12.55
CA GLU A 117 37.19 20.47 -12.35
C GLU A 117 38.63 20.08 -11.95
N ALA A 118 38.77 19.08 -11.08
CA ALA A 118 40.09 18.56 -10.71
C ALA A 118 40.79 17.89 -11.89
N MET A 119 40.05 17.16 -12.73
CA MET A 119 40.59 16.55 -13.95
C MET A 119 41.02 17.60 -14.98
N GLU A 120 40.26 18.70 -15.16
CA GLU A 120 40.65 19.81 -16.04
C GLU A 120 41.98 20.43 -15.59
N THR A 121 42.18 20.58 -14.27
CA THR A 121 43.45 21.06 -13.71
C THR A 121 44.60 20.08 -14.00
N ILE A 122 44.36 18.78 -13.85
CA ILE A 122 45.35 17.73 -14.13
C ILE A 122 45.70 17.68 -15.62
N GLU A 123 44.72 17.89 -16.50
CA GLU A 123 44.91 17.96 -17.94
C GLU A 123 45.84 19.13 -18.32
N GLY A 124 45.61 20.32 -17.75
CA GLY A 124 46.49 21.48 -17.95
C GLY A 124 47.93 21.23 -17.50
N ILE A 125 48.13 20.52 -16.38
CA ILE A 125 49.48 20.11 -15.93
C ILE A 125 50.11 19.13 -16.94
N GLY A 126 49.31 18.23 -17.53
CA GLY A 126 49.75 17.30 -18.56
C GLY A 126 50.24 17.99 -19.83
N ASP A 127 49.51 19.03 -20.26
CA ASP A 127 49.86 19.86 -21.41
C ASP A 127 51.18 20.62 -21.18
N GLU A 128 51.39 21.17 -19.99
CA GLU A 128 52.66 21.82 -19.60
C GLU A 128 53.83 20.84 -19.56
N LEU A 129 53.61 19.61 -19.10
CA LEU A 129 54.63 18.56 -19.06
C LEU A 129 55.06 18.12 -20.46
N GLY A 130 54.08 17.95 -21.36
CA GLY A 130 54.28 17.47 -22.72
C GLY A 130 54.92 16.09 -22.82
N GLY A 131 55.33 15.73 -24.04
CA GLY A 131 55.99 14.46 -24.33
C GLY A 131 55.12 13.23 -24.04
N GLU A 132 55.77 12.08 -23.83
CA GLU A 132 55.09 10.81 -23.59
C GLU A 132 54.32 10.80 -22.25
N THR A 133 54.82 11.48 -21.23
CA THR A 133 54.19 11.53 -19.90
C THR A 133 52.92 12.39 -19.92
N GLY A 134 52.94 13.55 -20.58
CA GLY A 134 51.75 14.38 -20.77
C GLY A 134 50.65 13.64 -21.53
N GLN A 135 51.01 12.92 -22.59
CA GLN A 135 50.06 12.11 -23.36
C GLN A 135 49.40 11.01 -22.50
N LYS A 136 50.19 10.28 -21.69
CA LYS A 136 49.65 9.26 -20.77
C LYS A 136 48.69 9.85 -19.74
N LEU A 137 48.92 11.09 -19.31
CA LEU A 137 48.05 11.78 -18.37
C LEU A 137 46.74 12.19 -19.04
N SER A 138 46.79 12.79 -20.23
CA SER A 138 45.61 13.14 -21.05
C SER A 138 44.75 11.90 -21.37
N ASP A 139 45.37 10.79 -21.75
CA ASP A 139 44.66 9.52 -21.99
C ASP A 139 43.97 8.99 -20.72
N SER A 140 44.54 9.25 -19.54
CA SER A 140 43.96 8.82 -18.26
C SER A 140 42.82 9.74 -17.83
N VAL A 141 42.95 11.05 -18.00
CA VAL A 141 41.90 12.05 -17.75
C VAL A 141 40.69 11.78 -18.64
N THR A 142 40.91 11.51 -19.93
CA THR A 142 39.84 11.17 -20.88
C THR A 142 39.00 9.98 -20.40
N LYS A 143 39.64 8.93 -19.85
CA LYS A 143 38.92 7.77 -19.29
C LYS A 143 38.08 8.13 -18.06
N VAL A 144 38.52 9.09 -17.25
CA VAL A 144 37.76 9.57 -16.09
C VAL A 144 36.52 10.34 -16.58
N TYR A 145 36.65 11.23 -17.56
CA TYR A 145 35.50 11.91 -18.17
C TYR A 145 34.45 10.93 -18.71
N GLU A 146 34.90 9.89 -19.44
CA GLU A 146 34.01 8.84 -19.94
C GLU A 146 33.30 8.07 -18.81
N ALA A 147 34.00 7.79 -17.71
CA ALA A 147 33.43 7.10 -16.55
C ALA A 147 32.42 7.96 -15.79
N CYS A 148 32.69 9.26 -15.63
CA CYS A 148 31.78 10.21 -14.99
C CYS A 148 30.47 10.39 -15.76
N ASN A 149 30.46 10.17 -17.08
CA ASN A 149 29.24 10.20 -17.90
C ASN A 149 28.20 9.13 -17.50
N PHE A 150 28.59 8.08 -16.77
CA PHE A 150 27.64 7.07 -16.24
C PHE A 150 26.75 7.60 -15.09
N GLN A 151 27.09 8.74 -14.49
CA GLN A 151 26.33 9.37 -13.40
C GLN A 151 24.94 9.85 -13.88
N ASP A 152 24.81 10.30 -15.12
CA ASP A 152 23.52 10.71 -15.72
C ASP A 152 22.49 9.55 -15.70
N ILE A 153 22.92 8.33 -15.97
CA ILE A 153 22.05 7.13 -15.89
C ILE A 153 21.62 6.85 -14.45
N THR A 154 22.48 7.13 -13.47
CA THR A 154 22.16 6.92 -12.05
C THR A 154 21.18 7.97 -11.56
N GLY A 155 21.38 9.24 -11.90
CA GLY A 155 20.42 10.33 -11.62
C GLY A 155 19.05 10.02 -12.20
N GLN A 156 18.96 9.68 -13.49
CA GLN A 156 17.70 9.31 -14.14
C GLN A 156 17.01 8.11 -13.49
N ARG A 157 17.77 7.10 -13.02
CA ARG A 157 17.20 5.94 -12.32
C ARG A 157 16.64 6.34 -10.96
N ILE A 158 17.33 7.18 -10.20
CA ILE A 158 16.84 7.67 -8.92
C ILE A 158 15.58 8.53 -9.12
N THR A 159 15.56 9.42 -10.11
CA THR A 159 14.36 10.21 -10.47
C THR A 159 13.15 9.32 -10.77
N LYS A 160 13.37 8.18 -11.47
CA LYS A 160 12.29 7.20 -11.72
C LYS A 160 11.80 6.54 -10.43
N VAL A 161 12.69 6.22 -9.49
CA VAL A 161 12.32 5.68 -8.18
C VAL A 161 11.51 6.71 -7.39
N VAL A 162 11.98 7.95 -7.32
CA VAL A 162 11.27 9.06 -6.67
C VAL A 162 9.88 9.25 -7.27
N THR A 163 9.76 9.24 -8.60
CA THR A 163 8.45 9.35 -9.28
C THR A 163 7.52 8.19 -8.91
N ALA A 164 8.05 6.97 -8.80
CA ALA A 164 7.27 5.81 -8.38
C ALA A 164 6.81 5.91 -6.92
N LEU A 165 7.65 6.44 -6.03
CA LEU A 165 7.27 6.68 -4.63
C LEU A 165 6.16 7.73 -4.52
N LYS A 166 6.23 8.82 -5.28
CA LYS A 166 5.14 9.83 -5.38
C LYS A 166 3.83 9.23 -5.88
N GLN A 167 3.88 8.27 -6.82
CA GLN A 167 2.67 7.54 -7.25
C GLN A 167 2.12 6.58 -6.19
N VAL A 168 2.96 6.04 -5.32
CA VAL A 168 2.52 5.22 -4.18
C VAL A 168 1.84 6.12 -3.14
N GLU A 169 2.39 7.29 -2.87
CA GLU A 169 1.82 8.32 -1.99
C GLU A 169 0.38 8.69 -2.43
N GLU A 170 0.18 9.06 -3.69
CA GLU A 170 -1.15 9.40 -4.23
C GLU A 170 -2.18 8.26 -4.09
N LYS A 171 -1.74 7.01 -4.25
CA LYS A 171 -2.62 5.84 -4.08
C LYS A 171 -2.96 5.60 -2.62
N VAL A 172 -2.01 5.81 -1.73
CA VAL A 172 -2.23 5.74 -0.28
C VAL A 172 -3.23 6.83 0.13
N ASP A 173 -3.12 8.05 -0.38
CA ASP A 173 -4.08 9.13 -0.13
C ASP A 173 -5.47 8.82 -0.66
N THR A 174 -5.56 8.29 -1.87
CA THR A 174 -6.85 7.87 -2.44
C THR A 174 -7.51 6.80 -1.58
N LEU A 175 -6.71 5.87 -1.06
CA LEU A 175 -7.16 4.82 -0.16
C LEU A 175 -7.61 5.43 1.19
N LEU A 176 -6.84 6.33 1.78
CA LEU A 176 -7.23 7.05 3.00
C LEU A 176 -8.53 7.84 2.81
N ALA A 177 -8.69 8.56 1.70
CA ALA A 177 -9.90 9.32 1.40
C ALA A 177 -11.13 8.43 1.23
N ALA A 178 -10.97 7.23 0.64
CA ALA A 178 -12.05 6.26 0.48
C ALA A 178 -12.48 5.58 1.80
N PHE A 179 -11.61 5.56 2.82
CA PHE A 179 -11.82 4.85 4.08
C PHE A 179 -11.82 5.75 5.33
N GLY A 180 -11.61 7.06 5.17
CA GLY A 180 -11.20 8.00 6.22
C GLY A 180 -12.19 8.27 7.35
N GLU A 181 -13.50 8.08 7.14
CA GLU A 181 -14.49 8.25 8.22
C GLU A 181 -14.53 7.03 9.16
N ASP A 182 -14.39 5.80 8.64
CA ASP A 182 -14.42 4.57 9.46
C ASP A 182 -13.03 4.19 10.03
N ALA A 183 -11.95 4.59 9.37
CA ALA A 183 -10.59 4.34 9.84
C ALA A 183 -10.23 5.21 11.06
N ALA A 184 -10.82 6.41 11.18
CA ALA A 184 -10.64 7.31 12.32
C ALA A 184 -11.23 6.74 13.62
N GLU A 185 -12.37 6.02 13.56
CA GLU A 185 -12.95 5.34 14.73
C GLU A 185 -12.06 4.19 15.21
N ALA A 186 -11.53 3.37 14.29
CA ALA A 186 -10.58 2.29 14.62
C ALA A 186 -9.24 2.82 15.18
N ARG A 187 -8.90 4.09 14.91
CA ARG A 187 -7.71 4.81 15.39
C ARG A 187 -7.88 5.26 16.85
N SER A 188 -9.05 5.74 17.22
CA SER A 188 -9.38 6.20 18.58
C SER A 188 -9.31 5.07 19.61
N GLU A 189 -9.70 3.85 19.22
CA GLU A 189 -9.65 2.69 20.11
C GLU A 189 -8.22 2.15 20.32
N ARG A 190 -7.32 2.37 19.37
CA ARG A 190 -5.93 1.85 19.40
C ARG A 190 -4.89 2.83 19.93
N SER A 191 -5.05 4.15 19.74
CA SER A 191 -4.10 5.12 20.33
C SER A 191 -4.07 5.06 21.86
N ALA A 192 -5.23 4.81 22.49
CA ALA A 192 -5.37 4.59 23.93
C ALA A 192 -4.61 3.34 24.43
N ALA A 193 -4.31 2.37 23.56
CA ALA A 193 -3.55 1.17 23.89
C ALA A 193 -2.03 1.36 23.69
N SER A 194 -1.62 2.22 22.76
CA SER A 194 -0.21 2.47 22.43
C SER A 194 0.48 3.45 23.39
N GLU A 195 -0.26 4.40 23.99
CA GLU A 195 0.28 5.36 24.96
C GLU A 195 0.87 4.69 26.23
N LYS A 196 0.51 3.43 26.53
CA LYS A 196 1.08 2.68 27.67
C LYS A 196 2.44 2.05 27.39
N LYS A 197 2.97 2.14 26.16
CA LYS A 197 4.24 1.49 25.75
C LYS A 197 5.28 2.46 25.17
N LYS A 198 5.23 3.75 25.53
CA LYS A 198 6.38 4.66 25.34
C LYS A 198 7.21 4.67 26.63
N VAL A 199 8.11 3.69 26.75
CA VAL A 199 9.29 3.81 27.62
C VAL A 199 10.46 4.13 26.67
N SER A 200 11.10 5.27 26.96
CA SER A 200 12.37 5.82 26.42
C SER A 200 12.47 6.07 24.91
N ALA A 201 11.99 7.24 24.48
CA ALA A 201 12.25 7.84 23.15
C ALA A 201 13.54 8.70 23.13
N ASP A 202 14.29 8.75 24.23
CA ASP A 202 15.50 9.60 24.35
C ASP A 202 16.78 8.95 23.79
N ASP A 203 16.81 7.62 23.57
CA ASP A 203 18.04 6.91 23.18
C ASP A 203 18.25 6.78 21.66
N GLU A 204 17.18 6.74 20.85
CA GLU A 204 17.29 6.56 19.38
C GLU A 204 17.65 7.84 18.61
N ALA A 205 17.24 9.01 19.13
CA ALA A 205 17.58 10.30 18.51
C ALA A 205 19.09 10.63 18.61
N SER A 206 19.80 10.03 19.58
CA SER A 206 21.22 10.29 19.80
C SER A 206 22.15 9.54 18.84
N LEU A 207 21.65 8.58 18.04
CA LEU A 207 22.47 7.67 17.22
C LEU A 207 22.32 7.87 15.70
N MET A 208 21.43 8.76 15.25
CA MET A 208 21.21 9.06 13.83
C MET A 208 21.89 10.37 13.41
N ASN A 209 23.21 10.45 13.56
CA ASN A 209 23.98 11.52 12.91
C ASN A 209 24.31 11.11 11.47
N GLY A 210 23.33 11.27 10.58
CA GLY A 210 23.56 11.22 9.13
C GLY A 210 24.28 12.47 8.63
N PRO A 211 24.78 12.47 7.37
CA PRO A 211 25.34 13.68 6.77
C PRO A 211 24.28 14.80 6.76
N THR A 212 24.59 15.91 7.42
CA THR A 212 23.66 17.04 7.61
C THR A 212 23.35 17.75 6.30
N SER A 213 22.06 18.05 6.09
CA SER A 213 21.58 18.84 4.96
C SER A 213 22.19 20.25 4.92
N PRO A 214 22.37 20.87 3.73
CA PRO A 214 22.87 22.23 3.63
C PRO A 214 21.88 23.22 4.26
N GLY A 215 22.23 23.79 5.41
CA GLY A 215 21.45 24.83 6.11
C GLY A 215 20.94 24.45 7.50
N GLU A 216 21.04 23.18 7.89
CA GLU A 216 20.92 22.79 9.30
C GLU A 216 22.29 22.90 9.97
N ALA A 217 22.29 23.30 11.25
CA ALA A 217 23.47 23.68 11.99
C ALA A 217 24.52 22.56 12.03
N SER A 218 25.49 22.62 11.11
CA SER A 218 26.77 21.95 11.28
C SER A 218 27.46 22.56 12.49
N VAL A 219 27.97 21.72 13.38
CA VAL A 219 28.79 22.19 14.51
C VAL A 219 29.97 22.96 13.92
N SER A 220 30.05 24.27 14.20
CA SER A 220 31.09 25.10 13.61
C SER A 220 32.44 24.78 14.24
N GLN A 221 33.54 25.03 13.52
CA GLN A 221 34.88 24.82 14.06
C GLN A 221 35.11 25.63 15.36
N ASP A 222 34.46 26.80 15.46
CA ASP A 222 34.48 27.64 16.66
C ASP A 222 33.78 26.95 17.86
N ASP A 223 32.71 26.19 17.61
CA ASP A 223 32.04 25.40 18.65
C ASP A 223 32.89 24.21 19.11
N ILE A 224 33.62 23.58 18.18
CA ILE A 224 34.56 22.48 18.48
C ILE A 224 35.71 23.00 19.35
N ASP A 225 36.28 24.15 18.99
CA ASP A 225 37.41 24.76 19.70
C ASP A 225 36.98 25.23 21.10
N ALA A 226 35.77 25.77 21.26
CA ALA A 226 35.21 26.13 22.56
C ALA A 226 34.97 24.91 23.47
N LEU A 227 34.53 23.78 22.89
CA LEU A 227 34.29 22.54 23.62
C LEU A 227 35.62 21.91 24.08
N LEU A 228 36.65 21.94 23.22
CA LEU A 228 38.00 21.45 23.58
C LEU A 228 38.71 22.34 24.61
N ALA A 229 38.51 23.65 24.56
CA ALA A 229 39.03 24.58 25.56
C ALA A 229 38.39 24.39 26.95
N SER A 230 37.23 23.74 27.04
CA SER A 230 36.56 23.45 28.32
C SER A 230 37.12 22.23 29.06
N PHE A 231 38.01 21.46 28.43
CA PHE A 231 38.66 20.28 28.99
C PHE A 231 40.07 20.51 29.53
N ASP A 232 40.57 21.75 29.44
CA ASP A 232 41.87 22.22 29.97
C ASP A 232 41.65 23.19 31.14
#